data_AF-A0A8D0YJW7-F1
#
_entry.id   AF-A0A8D0YJW7-F1
#
_cell.length_a   1.000
_cell.length_b   1.000
_cell.length_c   1.000
_cell.angle_alpha   90.00
_cell.angle_beta   90.00
_cell.angle_gamma   90.00
#
_symmetry.space_group_name_H-M   'P 1'
#
loop_
_entity.id
_entity.type
_entity.pdbx_description
1 polymer ?
#
loop_
_entity_poly.entity_id
_entity_poly.type
_entity_poly.pdbx_seq_one_letter_code
_entity_poly.pdbx_strand_id
1 'polypeptide(L)'
;MPALRWRRGAQLLFPGIVLLTATVIFLLFYALLWKAGNLVDLPDLRIGFYNFCLWNEGTGALQCYQFPELEALGVPRVGLALARLGVYGALVLTLFVPLPLLLAWCNHHEGEWQLAVGFLATASALLASGLGLFLTYTWKWLRLSLLGPGFLALGAAQALLILALMATAVFPQRATDKSLAAASPV
;
A
#
# COMPACT_ATOMS: atom_id res chain seq x y z
N MET A 1 29.25 14.68 -23.26
CA MET A 1 28.60 15.19 -22.02
C MET A 1 27.26 14.52 -21.58
N PRO A 2 26.61 13.57 -22.29
CA PRO A 2 25.38 12.93 -21.80
C PRO A 2 25.62 11.87 -20.69
N ALA A 3 26.81 11.26 -20.64
CA ALA A 3 27.14 10.21 -19.68
C ALA A 3 27.17 10.69 -18.21
N LEU A 4 27.63 11.93 -17.93
CA LEU A 4 27.64 12.49 -16.57
C LEU A 4 26.25 12.84 -16.05
N ARG A 5 25.33 13.29 -16.92
CA ARG A 5 23.93 13.58 -16.57
C ARG A 5 23.17 12.29 -16.22
N TRP A 6 23.47 11.21 -16.95
CA TRP A 6 22.92 9.87 -16.71
C TRP A 6 23.38 9.28 -15.37
N ARG A 7 24.68 9.33 -15.07
CA ARG A 7 25.24 8.85 -13.80
C ARG A 7 24.62 9.57 -12.60
N ARG A 8 24.41 10.88 -12.71
CA ARG A 8 23.78 11.72 -11.67
C ARG A 8 22.28 11.44 -11.50
N GLY A 9 21.55 11.24 -12.61
CA GLY A 9 20.13 10.88 -12.58
C GLY A 9 19.87 9.49 -12.01
N ALA A 10 20.70 8.51 -12.37
CA ALA A 10 20.63 7.16 -11.82
C ALA A 10 21.01 7.12 -10.31
N GLN A 11 21.97 7.96 -9.90
CA GLN A 11 22.35 8.12 -8.49
C GLN A 11 21.25 8.74 -7.61
N LEU A 12 20.32 9.51 -8.16
CA LEU A 12 19.22 10.13 -7.41
C LEU A 12 17.93 9.28 -7.39
N LEU A 13 17.76 8.40 -8.38
CA LEU A 13 16.55 7.57 -8.51
C LEU A 13 16.49 6.46 -7.45
N PHE A 14 17.60 5.78 -7.18
CA PHE A 14 17.65 4.75 -6.14
C PHE A 14 17.32 5.26 -4.73
N PRO A 15 17.95 6.33 -4.21
CA PRO A 15 17.56 6.88 -2.91
C PRO A 15 16.12 7.40 -2.92
N GLY A 16 15.61 7.86 -4.08
CA GLY A 16 14.19 8.18 -4.25
C GLY A 16 13.27 6.97 -4.07
N ILE A 17 13.59 5.82 -4.69
CA ILE A 17 12.83 4.57 -4.54
C ILE A 17 12.86 4.09 -3.08
N VAL A 18 14.02 4.15 -2.43
CA VAL A 18 14.18 3.77 -1.02
C VAL A 18 13.32 4.67 -0.13
N LEU A 19 13.35 5.99 -0.36
CA LEU A 19 12.54 6.96 0.40
C LEU A 19 11.04 6.74 0.19
N LEU A 20 10.61 6.49 -1.05
CA LEU A 20 9.22 6.15 -1.36
C LEU A 20 8.78 4.91 -0.61
N THR A 21 9.59 3.85 -0.66
CA THR A 21 9.30 2.57 0.02
C THR A 21 9.21 2.78 1.54
N ALA A 22 10.16 3.51 2.14
CA ALA A 22 10.14 3.82 3.57
C ALA A 22 8.90 4.63 3.97
N THR A 23 8.49 5.58 3.13
CA THR A 23 7.30 6.41 3.37
C THR A 23 6.03 5.58 3.28
N VAL A 24 5.92 4.66 2.30
CA VAL A 24 4.80 3.71 2.22
C VAL A 24 4.74 2.86 3.48
N ILE A 25 5.86 2.27 3.92
CA ILE A 25 5.93 1.46 5.14
C ILE A 25 5.41 2.28 6.32
N PHE A 26 5.91 3.50 6.51
CA PHE A 26 5.48 4.38 7.59
C PHE A 26 3.97 4.65 7.55
N LEU A 27 3.40 4.97 6.37
CA LEU A 27 1.97 5.21 6.22
C LEU A 27 1.12 3.97 6.51
N LEU A 28 1.56 2.79 6.08
CA LEU A 28 0.87 1.53 6.36
C LEU A 28 0.92 1.21 7.86
N PHE A 29 2.07 1.38 8.52
CA PHE A 29 2.18 1.25 9.98
C PHE A 29 1.26 2.24 10.71
N TYR A 30 1.27 3.50 10.29
CA TYR A 30 0.43 4.54 10.85
C TYR A 30 -1.06 4.19 10.72
N ALA A 31 -1.51 3.81 9.53
CA ALA A 31 -2.92 3.52 9.29
C ALA A 31 -3.37 2.21 9.99
N LEU A 32 -2.59 1.14 9.87
CA LEU A 32 -3.01 -0.20 10.24
C LEU A 32 -2.73 -0.56 11.69
N LEU A 33 -1.63 -0.07 12.26
CA LEU A 33 -1.24 -0.36 13.64
C LEU A 33 -1.55 0.84 14.54
N TRP A 34 -1.07 2.04 14.21
CA TRP A 34 -1.25 3.20 15.07
C TRP A 34 -2.70 3.69 15.13
N LYS A 35 -3.38 3.75 13.98
CA LYS A 35 -4.81 4.09 13.87
C LYS A 35 -5.73 2.86 13.93
N ALA A 36 -5.18 1.71 14.33
CA ALA A 36 -5.90 0.43 14.47
C ALA A 36 -6.69 -0.01 13.22
N GLY A 37 -6.30 0.48 12.03
CA GLY A 37 -7.03 0.21 10.79
C GLY A 37 -8.39 0.90 10.70
N ASN A 38 -8.63 1.97 11.48
CA ASN A 38 -9.85 2.74 11.42
C ASN A 38 -9.83 3.69 10.22
N LEU A 39 -10.80 3.52 9.31
CA LEU A 39 -11.04 4.43 8.19
C LEU A 39 -11.86 5.64 8.62
N VAL A 40 -12.75 5.44 9.59
CA VAL A 40 -13.58 6.47 10.21
C VAL A 40 -13.37 6.36 11.73
N ASP A 41 -13.04 7.47 12.38
CA ASP A 41 -12.75 7.51 13.82
C ASP A 41 -13.36 8.79 14.42
N LEU A 42 -14.70 8.81 14.48
CA LEU A 42 -15.49 9.85 15.11
C LEU A 42 -16.06 9.36 16.45
N PRO A 43 -16.40 10.29 17.38
CA PRO A 43 -17.00 9.94 18.68
C PRO A 43 -18.34 9.21 18.56
N ASP A 44 -19.02 9.32 17.42
CA ASP A 44 -20.32 8.67 17.19
C ASP A 44 -20.25 7.55 16.14
N LEU A 45 -19.09 7.38 15.48
CA LEU A 45 -18.94 6.41 14.39
C LEU A 45 -17.49 5.95 14.25
N ARG A 46 -17.26 4.65 14.42
CA ARG A 46 -15.94 4.06 14.21
C ARG A 46 -16.03 2.87 13.26
N ILE A 47 -15.42 3.00 12.09
CA ILE A 47 -15.39 1.94 11.08
C ILE A 47 -13.94 1.66 10.71
N GLY A 48 -13.52 0.44 10.97
CA GLY A 48 -12.19 -0.06 10.67
C GLY A 48 -12.19 -1.56 10.40
N PHE A 49 -11.03 -2.08 10.02
CA PHE A 49 -10.91 -3.50 9.67
C PHE A 49 -11.25 -4.43 10.84
N TYR A 50 -10.91 -4.03 12.07
CA TYR A 50 -11.18 -4.81 13.28
C TYR A 50 -12.23 -4.18 14.20
N ASN A 51 -12.43 -2.87 14.12
CA ASN A 51 -13.36 -2.13 14.97
C ASN A 51 -14.54 -1.66 14.13
N PHE A 52 -15.74 -2.13 14.45
CA PHE A 52 -16.95 -1.71 13.76
C PHE A 52 -17.98 -1.29 14.80
N CYS A 53 -18.10 0.01 15.03
CA CYS A 53 -18.97 0.57 16.06
C CYS A 53 -19.85 1.66 15.48
N LEU A 54 -21.16 1.53 15.69
CA LEU A 54 -22.17 2.48 15.24
C LEU A 54 -22.83 3.12 16.47
N TRP A 55 -23.27 4.37 16.33
CA TRP A 55 -24.11 5.01 17.33
C TRP A 55 -25.44 4.27 17.46
N ASN A 56 -25.83 3.92 18.69
CA ASN A 56 -27.15 3.38 19.00
C ASN A 56 -27.98 4.45 19.72
N GLU A 57 -29.01 4.95 19.05
CA GLU A 57 -29.93 5.96 19.60
C GLU A 57 -30.71 5.45 20.82
N GLY A 58 -30.98 4.14 20.91
CA GLY A 58 -31.71 3.53 22.01
C GLY A 58 -30.91 3.41 23.32
N THR A 59 -29.58 3.31 23.24
CA THR A 59 -28.70 3.27 24.42
C THR A 59 -27.96 4.59 24.65
N GLY A 60 -28.02 5.53 23.70
CA GLY A 60 -27.27 6.78 23.75
C GLY A 60 -25.76 6.56 23.76
N ALA A 61 -25.28 5.44 23.21
CA ALA A 61 -23.89 5.03 23.28
C ALA A 61 -23.42 4.35 21.99
N LEU A 62 -22.10 4.38 21.77
CA LEU A 62 -21.43 3.62 20.72
C LEU A 62 -21.55 2.12 20.98
N GLN A 63 -22.15 1.39 20.05
CA GLN A 63 -22.23 -0.06 20.10
C GLN A 63 -21.27 -0.68 19.08
N CYS A 64 -20.32 -1.47 19.56
CA CYS A 64 -19.40 -2.21 18.72
C CYS A 64 -19.98 -3.59 18.37
N TYR A 65 -19.99 -3.90 17.08
CA TYR A 65 -20.52 -5.13 16.53
C TYR A 65 -19.37 -6.10 16.25
N GLN A 66 -19.61 -7.38 16.48
CA GLN A 66 -18.71 -8.46 16.11
C GLN A 66 -19.46 -9.46 15.21
N PHE A 67 -18.88 -10.61 14.92
CA PHE A 67 -19.62 -11.69 14.27
C PHE A 67 -20.38 -12.47 15.35
N PRO A 68 -21.66 -12.81 15.14
CA PRO A 68 -22.42 -12.82 13.88
C PRO A 68 -23.16 -11.52 13.50
N GLU A 69 -23.18 -10.51 14.36
CA GLU A 69 -24.01 -9.30 14.17
C GLU A 69 -23.59 -8.48 12.93
N LEU A 70 -22.29 -8.42 12.63
CA LEU A 70 -21.77 -7.79 11.40
C LEU A 70 -22.34 -8.42 10.13
N GLU A 71 -22.53 -9.74 10.16
CA GLU A 71 -23.02 -10.51 9.02
C GLU A 71 -24.52 -10.27 8.81
N ALA A 72 -25.28 -10.15 9.91
CA ALA A 72 -26.67 -9.68 9.87
C ALA A 72 -26.77 -8.24 9.33
N LEU A 73 -25.76 -7.40 9.58
CA LEU A 73 -25.64 -6.08 9.00
C LEU A 73 -25.15 -6.09 7.54
N GLY A 74 -24.94 -7.24 6.92
CA GLY A 74 -24.54 -7.38 5.51
C GLY A 74 -23.04 -7.25 5.25
N VAL A 75 -22.19 -7.35 6.28
CA VAL A 75 -20.73 -7.45 6.13
C VAL A 75 -20.33 -8.93 6.19
N PRO A 76 -20.00 -9.57 5.06
CA PRO A 76 -19.70 -11.00 5.04
C PRO A 76 -18.39 -11.29 5.78
N ARG A 77 -18.38 -12.33 6.61
CA ARG A 77 -17.19 -12.70 7.41
C ARG A 77 -15.98 -13.01 6.54
N VAL A 78 -16.19 -13.78 5.48
CA VAL A 78 -15.14 -14.15 4.51
C VAL A 78 -14.64 -12.90 3.77
N GLY A 79 -15.55 -12.02 3.34
CA GLY A 79 -15.17 -10.79 2.66
C GLY A 79 -14.32 -9.87 3.52
N LEU A 80 -14.66 -9.73 4.81
CA LEU A 80 -13.85 -8.94 5.74
C LEU A 80 -12.49 -9.60 6.03
N ALA A 81 -12.44 -10.93 6.12
CA ALA A 81 -11.17 -11.64 6.27
C ALA A 81 -10.26 -11.45 5.04
N LEU A 82 -10.82 -11.49 3.83
CA LEU A 82 -10.08 -11.22 2.59
C LEU A 82 -9.61 -9.76 2.53
N ALA A 83 -10.44 -8.81 2.95
CA ALA A 83 -10.04 -7.40 3.03
C ALA A 83 -8.85 -7.20 3.98
N ARG A 84 -8.89 -7.83 5.16
CA ARG A 84 -7.79 -7.82 6.12
C ARG A 84 -6.54 -8.46 5.52
N LEU A 85 -6.67 -9.62 4.90
CA LEU A 85 -5.56 -10.32 4.25
C LEU A 85 -4.92 -9.45 3.16
N GLY A 86 -5.71 -8.76 2.34
CA GLY A 86 -5.20 -7.83 1.34
C GLY A 86 -4.42 -6.68 1.96
N VAL A 87 -5.03 -5.95 2.89
CA VAL A 87 -4.43 -4.72 3.43
C VAL A 87 -3.21 -4.99 4.34
N TYR A 88 -3.29 -6.01 5.21
CA TYR A 88 -2.15 -6.39 6.06
C TYR A 88 -1.11 -7.20 5.29
N GLY A 89 -1.52 -8.00 4.31
CA GLY A 89 -0.58 -8.68 3.40
C GLY A 89 0.25 -7.70 2.59
N ALA A 90 -0.34 -6.59 2.14
CA ALA A 90 0.40 -5.52 1.48
C ALA A 90 1.48 -4.90 2.38
N LEU A 91 1.19 -4.67 3.67
CA LEU A 91 2.19 -4.22 4.64
C LEU A 91 3.36 -5.20 4.75
N VAL A 92 3.06 -6.49 4.92
CA VAL A 92 4.10 -7.53 5.05
C VAL A 92 4.98 -7.57 3.79
N LEU A 93 4.38 -7.61 2.60
CA LEU A 93 5.15 -7.62 1.36
C LEU A 93 5.99 -6.35 1.18
N THR A 94 5.44 -5.19 1.51
CA THR A 94 6.18 -3.92 1.42
C THR A 94 7.38 -3.89 2.37
N LEU A 95 7.27 -4.49 3.57
CA LEU A 95 8.38 -4.63 4.51
C LEU A 95 9.54 -5.47 3.96
N PHE A 96 9.26 -6.41 3.05
CA PHE A 96 10.29 -7.22 2.41
C PHE A 96 10.97 -6.51 1.23
N VAL A 97 10.42 -5.42 0.67
CA VAL A 97 10.98 -4.70 -0.49
C VAL A 97 12.38 -4.08 -0.28
N PRO A 98 12.74 -3.52 0.88
CA PRO A 98 14.06 -2.91 1.08
C PRO A 98 15.23 -3.89 0.90
N LEU A 99 15.06 -5.16 1.30
CA LEU A 99 16.11 -6.17 1.20
C LEU A 99 16.54 -6.47 -0.25
N PRO A 100 15.64 -6.88 -1.18
CA PRO A 100 15.99 -7.11 -2.58
C PRO A 100 16.42 -5.82 -3.28
N LEU A 101 15.90 -4.64 -2.90
CA LEU A 101 16.41 -3.37 -3.44
C LEU A 101 17.87 -3.13 -3.07
N LEU A 102 18.25 -3.37 -1.82
CA LEU A 102 19.63 -3.24 -1.36
C LEU A 102 20.54 -4.29 -2.00
N LEU A 103 20.10 -5.54 -2.10
CA LEU A 103 20.86 -6.61 -2.74
C LEU A 103 21.07 -6.36 -4.23
N ALA A 104 20.03 -5.93 -4.95
CA ALA A 104 20.13 -5.58 -6.36
C ALA A 104 21.08 -4.39 -6.59
N TRP A 105 21.09 -3.41 -5.68
CA TRP A 105 21.99 -2.26 -5.77
C TRP A 105 23.44 -2.61 -5.48
N CYS A 106 23.70 -3.40 -4.42
CA CYS A 106 25.07 -3.76 -4.02
C CYS A 106 25.71 -4.79 -4.97
N ASN A 107 24.93 -5.76 -5.45
CA ASN A 107 25.46 -6.92 -6.18
C ASN A 107 25.12 -6.88 -7.68
N HIS A 108 24.47 -5.83 -8.18
CA HIS A 108 23.97 -5.73 -9.56
C HIS A 108 23.15 -6.95 -10.02
N HIS A 109 22.43 -7.60 -9.09
CA HIS A 109 21.72 -8.84 -9.35
C HIS A 109 20.32 -8.55 -9.92
N GLU A 110 20.12 -8.76 -11.22
CA GLU A 110 18.85 -8.48 -11.91
C GLU A 110 17.67 -9.25 -11.33
N GLY A 111 17.90 -10.48 -10.84
CA GLY A 111 16.85 -11.29 -10.20
C GLY A 111 16.29 -10.67 -8.92
N GLU A 112 17.13 -10.01 -8.11
CA GLU A 112 16.69 -9.32 -6.88
C GLU A 112 15.86 -8.09 -7.23
N TRP A 113 16.22 -7.41 -8.32
CA TRP A 113 15.44 -6.28 -8.81
C TRP A 113 14.03 -6.71 -9.26
N GLN A 114 13.94 -7.82 -10.00
CA GLN A 114 12.64 -8.39 -10.41
C GLN A 114 11.82 -8.84 -9.20
N LEU A 115 12.46 -9.37 -8.16
CA LEU A 115 11.79 -9.73 -6.92
C LEU A 115 11.19 -8.49 -6.22
N ALA A 116 11.94 -7.38 -6.15
CA ALA A 116 11.44 -6.12 -5.62
C ALA A 116 10.22 -5.59 -6.40
N VAL A 117 10.27 -5.66 -7.74
CA VAL A 117 9.13 -5.31 -8.61
C VAL A 117 7.92 -6.21 -8.33
N GLY A 118 8.14 -7.53 -8.20
CA GLY A 118 7.09 -8.49 -7.88
C GLY A 118 6.41 -8.22 -6.53
N PHE A 119 7.20 -7.90 -5.49
CA PHE A 119 6.67 -7.51 -4.19
C PHE A 119 5.87 -6.21 -4.25
N LEU A 120 6.37 -5.18 -4.92
CA LEU A 120 5.66 -3.90 -5.08
C LEU A 120 4.34 -4.07 -5.86
N ALA A 121 4.35 -4.85 -6.95
CA ALA A 121 3.15 -5.13 -7.74
C ALA A 121 2.10 -5.87 -6.92
N THR A 122 2.51 -6.93 -6.22
CA THR A 122 1.62 -7.74 -5.39
C THR A 122 1.07 -6.93 -4.20
N ALA A 123 1.92 -6.16 -3.53
CA ALA A 123 1.49 -5.28 -2.43
C ALA A 123 0.48 -4.24 -2.90
N SER A 124 0.71 -3.60 -4.05
CA SER A 124 -0.21 -2.63 -4.65
C SER A 124 -1.56 -3.25 -4.99
N ALA A 125 -1.57 -4.45 -5.58
CA ALA A 125 -2.79 -5.17 -5.91
C ALA A 125 -3.57 -5.60 -4.65
N LEU A 126 -2.87 -6.11 -3.63
CA LEU A 126 -3.47 -6.53 -2.36
C LEU A 126 -4.05 -5.35 -1.57
N LEU A 127 -3.36 -4.22 -1.52
CA LEU A 127 -3.85 -3.02 -0.84
C LEU A 127 -5.09 -2.46 -1.56
N ALA A 128 -5.04 -2.31 -2.88
CA ALA A 128 -6.17 -1.83 -3.67
C ALA A 128 -7.40 -2.75 -3.55
N SER A 129 -7.21 -4.06 -3.70
CA SER A 129 -8.30 -5.04 -3.61
C SER A 129 -8.84 -5.15 -2.19
N GLY A 130 -7.98 -5.21 -1.17
CA GLY A 130 -8.40 -5.31 0.22
C GLY A 130 -9.17 -4.06 0.69
N LEU A 131 -8.66 -2.86 0.34
CA LEU A 131 -9.35 -1.61 0.64
C LEU A 131 -10.65 -1.48 -0.16
N GLY A 132 -10.64 -1.82 -1.45
CA GLY A 132 -11.83 -1.78 -2.30
C GLY A 132 -12.94 -2.73 -1.82
N LEU A 133 -12.59 -3.95 -1.42
CA LEU A 133 -13.54 -4.90 -0.82
C LEU A 133 -14.15 -4.32 0.46
N PHE A 134 -13.31 -3.81 1.38
CA PHE A 134 -13.79 -3.22 2.63
C PHE A 134 -14.74 -2.04 2.40
N LEU A 135 -14.37 -1.14 1.48
CA LEU A 135 -15.20 0.00 1.11
C LEU A 135 -16.53 -0.45 0.51
N THR A 136 -16.52 -1.49 -0.34
CA THR A 136 -17.75 -2.02 -0.95
C THR A 136 -18.72 -2.54 0.11
N TYR A 137 -18.24 -3.27 1.12
CA TYR A 137 -19.09 -3.78 2.20
C TYR A 137 -19.56 -2.70 3.17
N THR A 138 -18.76 -1.64 3.36
CA THR A 138 -19.05 -0.58 4.34
C THR A 138 -19.62 0.69 3.72
N TRP A 139 -19.81 0.72 2.40
CA TRP A 139 -20.19 1.90 1.61
C TRP A 139 -21.42 2.62 2.15
N LYS A 140 -22.45 1.86 2.56
CA LYS A 140 -23.72 2.42 3.07
C LYS A 140 -23.58 3.25 4.34
N TRP A 141 -22.50 3.06 5.11
CA TRP A 141 -22.20 3.83 6.31
C TRP A 141 -21.09 4.87 6.09
N LEU A 142 -20.39 4.80 4.95
CA LEU A 142 -19.31 5.71 4.65
C LEU A 142 -19.84 6.98 3.98
N ARG A 143 -19.58 8.11 4.64
CA ARG A 143 -19.63 9.42 3.99
C ARG A 143 -18.20 9.88 3.77
N LEU A 144 -17.90 10.36 2.55
CA LEU A 144 -16.56 10.83 2.19
C LEU A 144 -16.06 11.95 3.11
N SER A 145 -16.96 12.77 3.65
CA SER A 145 -16.63 13.83 4.62
C SER A 145 -16.24 13.32 6.01
N LEU A 146 -16.53 12.06 6.33
CA LEU A 146 -16.21 11.43 7.61
C LEU A 146 -14.94 10.56 7.54
N LEU A 147 -14.29 10.50 6.38
CA LEU A 147 -13.05 9.73 6.22
C LEU A 147 -11.94 10.34 7.08
N GLY A 148 -11.43 9.50 7.99
CA GLY A 148 -10.39 9.87 8.92
C GLY A 148 -8.98 9.84 8.31
N PRO A 149 -7.98 10.22 9.12
CA PRO A 149 -6.58 10.24 8.69
C PRO A 149 -6.06 8.85 8.29
N GLY A 150 -6.62 7.77 8.84
CA GLY A 150 -6.26 6.40 8.45
C GLY A 150 -6.58 6.10 6.99
N PHE A 151 -7.74 6.53 6.49
CA PHE A 151 -8.09 6.35 5.08
C PHE A 151 -7.18 7.16 4.15
N LEU A 152 -6.91 8.42 4.49
CA LEU A 152 -6.01 9.27 3.71
C LEU A 152 -4.60 8.68 3.63
N ALA A 153 -4.11 8.13 4.75
CA ALA A 153 -2.83 7.45 4.79
C ALA A 153 -2.79 6.20 3.90
N LEU A 154 -3.86 5.39 3.87
CA LEU A 154 -3.95 4.22 2.98
C LEU A 154 -4.03 4.61 1.50
N GLY A 155 -4.80 5.66 1.17
CA GLY A 155 -4.87 6.20 -0.19
C GLY A 155 -3.53 6.75 -0.66
N ALA A 156 -2.83 7.49 0.20
CA ALA A 156 -1.48 7.98 -0.08
C ALA A 156 -0.48 6.82 -0.22
N ALA A 157 -0.54 5.81 0.64
CA ALA A 157 0.30 4.62 0.55
C ALA A 157 0.08 3.89 -0.78
N GLN A 158 -1.16 3.74 -1.24
CA GLN A 158 -1.48 3.14 -2.54
C GLN A 158 -0.88 3.95 -3.70
N ALA A 159 -1.02 5.27 -3.70
CA ALA A 159 -0.46 6.13 -4.74
C ALA A 159 1.08 6.04 -4.78
N LEU A 160 1.72 6.05 -3.61
CA LEU A 160 3.17 5.93 -3.50
C LEU A 160 3.69 4.54 -3.86
N LEU A 161 2.94 3.47 -3.57
CA LEU A 161 3.25 2.11 -4.04
C LEU A 161 3.27 2.03 -5.58
N ILE A 162 2.27 2.62 -6.23
CA ILE A 162 2.22 2.68 -7.71
C ILE A 162 3.41 3.49 -8.22
N LEU A 163 3.72 4.63 -7.61
CA LEU A 163 4.88 5.43 -8.00
C LEU A 163 6.21 4.68 -7.82
N ALA A 164 6.38 3.96 -6.70
CA ALA A 164 7.55 3.13 -6.44
C ALA A 164 7.64 1.97 -7.45
N LEU A 165 6.52 1.33 -7.79
CA LEU A 165 6.45 0.28 -8.81
C LEU A 165 6.86 0.81 -10.19
N MET A 166 6.32 1.95 -10.60
CA MET A 166 6.68 2.57 -11.89
C MET A 166 8.15 2.97 -11.92
N ALA A 167 8.66 3.57 -10.84
CA ALA A 167 10.06 3.95 -10.73
C ALA A 167 11.00 2.73 -10.79
N THR A 168 10.64 1.64 -10.10
CA THR A 168 11.42 0.41 -10.09
C THR A 168 11.32 -0.37 -11.41
N ALA A 169 10.17 -0.43 -12.06
CA ALA A 169 10.01 -1.16 -13.32
C ALA A 169 10.68 -0.45 -14.51
N VAL A 170 10.63 0.88 -14.57
CA VAL A 170 11.18 1.66 -15.69
C VAL A 170 12.70 1.82 -15.59
N PHE A 171 13.28 1.76 -14.39
CA PHE A 171 14.71 2.01 -14.17
C PHE A 171 15.65 0.99 -14.85
N PRO A 172 15.46 -0.34 -14.73
CA PRO A 172 16.28 -1.34 -15.42
C PRO A 172 16.10 -1.28 -16.93
N GLN A 173 14.86 -1.13 -17.41
CA GLN A 173 14.55 -1.11 -18.86
C GLN A 173 15.35 -0.03 -19.58
N ARG A 174 15.44 1.18 -19.00
CA ARG A 174 16.26 2.26 -19.57
C ARG A 174 17.77 2.01 -19.50
N ALA A 175 18.25 1.15 -18.61
CA ALA A 175 19.66 0.76 -18.57
C ALA A 175 19.98 -0.29 -19.65
N THR A 176 19.09 -1.27 -19.84
CA THR A 176 19.21 -2.32 -20.86
C THR A 176 19.06 -1.78 -22.29
N ASP A 177 18.09 -0.90 -22.54
CA ASP A 177 17.92 -0.30 -23.89
C ASP A 177 19.15 0.51 -24.32
N LYS A 178 19.80 1.17 -23.36
CA LYS A 178 21.00 1.98 -23.61
C LYS A 178 22.26 1.16 -23.76
N SER A 179 22.39 0.04 -23.05
CA SER A 179 23.52 -0.88 -23.27
C SER A 179 23.41 -1.55 -24.64
N LEU A 180 22.20 -1.92 -25.07
CA LEU A 180 21.94 -2.46 -26.40
C LEU A 180 22.23 -1.42 -27.50
N ALA A 181 21.82 -0.18 -27.31
CA ALA A 181 22.12 0.92 -28.26
C ALA A 181 23.61 1.29 -28.31
N ALA A 182 24.37 1.06 -27.23
CA ALA A 182 25.82 1.29 -27.19
C ALA A 182 26.64 0.10 -27.72
N ALA A 183 26.06 -1.10 -27.74
CA ALA A 183 26.70 -2.33 -28.21
C ALA A 183 26.45 -2.64 -29.70
N SER A 184 25.67 -1.81 -30.40
CA SER A 184 25.51 -1.88 -31.85
C SER A 184 26.55 -0.95 -32.50
N PRO A 185 27.70 -1.46 -32.99
CA PRO A 185 28.61 -0.63 -33.76
C PRO A 185 27.96 -0.39 -35.13
N VAL A 186 27.86 0.87 -35.53
CA VAL A 186 27.77 1.25 -36.95
C VAL A 186 29.19 1.25 -37.50
#